data_AF-A0A3B0RKY6-F1
#
_entry.id   AF-A0A3B0RKY6-F1
#
_cell.length_a   1.000
_cell.length_b   1.000
_cell.length_c   1.000
_cell.angle_alpha   90.00
_cell.angle_beta   90.00
_cell.angle_gamma   90.00
#
_symmetry.space_group_name_H-M   'P 1'
#
loop_
_entity.id
_entity.type
_entity.pdbx_description
1 polymer ?
#
loop_
_entity_poly.entity_id
_entity_poly.type
_entity_poly.pdbx_seq_one_letter_code
_entity_poly.pdbx_strand_id
1 'polypeptide(L)'
;MDISAFNALKTYGSAQKALAPEGAGLLTPKDGKEEFNLSSVTEGLVGAVAKSETAASAYMTGKADPHSVVEAIASAELAVETAVTLRNRVVEAYQELLRMPI
;
A
#
# COMPACT_ATOMS: atom_id res chain seq x y z
N MET A 1 -2.06 22.69 33.52
CA MET A 1 -2.13 23.04 32.08
C MET A 1 -1.72 21.81 31.25
N ASP A 2 -2.21 20.61 31.61
CA ASP A 2 -1.55 19.34 31.22
C ASP A 2 -2.49 18.34 30.53
N ILE A 3 -3.80 18.64 30.51
CA ILE A 3 -4.83 17.80 29.91
C ILE A 3 -4.78 17.88 28.37
N SER A 4 -4.28 18.98 27.82
CA SER A 4 -4.13 19.17 26.36
C SER A 4 -2.97 18.36 25.78
N ALA A 5 -1.86 18.22 26.51
CA ALA A 5 -0.69 17.46 26.04
C ALA A 5 -0.98 15.96 25.91
N PHE A 6 -1.76 15.40 26.84
CA PHE A 6 -2.16 13.99 26.79
C PHE A 6 -3.12 13.71 25.61
N ASN A 7 -4.04 14.63 25.34
CA ASN A 7 -4.93 14.54 24.17
C ASN A 7 -4.18 14.73 22.85
N ALA A 8 -3.21 15.64 22.80
CA ALA A 8 -2.37 15.86 21.62
C ALA A 8 -1.54 14.62 21.26
N LEU A 9 -1.02 13.89 22.25
CA LEU A 9 -0.28 12.66 22.01
C LEU A 9 -1.19 11.56 21.41
N LYS A 10 -2.44 11.48 21.89
CA LYS A 10 -3.43 10.53 21.38
C LYS A 10 -3.87 10.85 19.94
N THR A 11 -4.09 12.12 19.63
CA THR A 11 -4.47 12.55 18.28
C THR A 11 -3.31 12.45 17.29
N TYR A 12 -2.08 12.70 17.73
CA TYR A 12 -0.87 12.51 16.93
C TYR A 12 -0.66 11.03 16.56
N GLY A 13 -0.87 10.11 17.51
CA GLY A 13 -0.80 8.67 17.23
C GLY A 13 -1.87 8.20 16.23
N SER A 14 -3.09 8.73 16.30
CA SER A 14 -4.13 8.42 15.30
C SER A 14 -3.87 9.06 13.94
N ALA A 15 -3.31 10.27 13.91
CA ALA A 15 -2.93 10.94 12.67
C ALA A 15 -1.78 10.21 11.98
N GLN A 16 -0.78 9.73 12.73
CA GLN A 16 0.28 8.89 12.18
C GLN A 16 -0.26 7.58 11.58
N LYS A 17 -1.31 7.00 12.17
CA LYS A 17 -1.97 5.79 11.65
C LYS A 17 -2.81 6.07 10.39
N ALA A 18 -3.31 7.30 10.23
CA ALA A 18 -4.01 7.75 9.03
C ALA A 18 -3.07 8.27 7.92
N LEU A 19 -1.86 8.71 8.31
CA LEU A 19 -0.76 9.12 7.43
C LEU A 19 0.16 7.94 7.06
N ALA A 20 0.02 6.80 7.74
CA ALA A 20 0.55 5.55 7.24
C ALA A 20 -0.09 5.37 5.86
N PRO A 21 0.71 5.29 4.78
CA PRO A 21 0.18 5.24 3.44
C PRO A 21 -0.87 4.14 3.38
N GLU A 22 -1.96 4.33 2.64
CA GLU A 22 -3.03 3.34 2.48
C GLU A 22 -2.53 1.98 1.89
N GLY A 23 -1.21 1.85 1.63
CA GLY A 23 -0.50 0.59 1.34
C GLY A 23 0.31 -0.02 2.51
N ALA A 24 0.39 0.61 3.69
CA ALA A 24 1.07 0.07 4.88
C ALA A 24 0.27 -1.05 5.58
N GLY A 25 -0.97 -1.28 5.14
CA GLY A 25 -1.78 -2.44 5.54
C GLY A 25 -1.27 -3.77 4.96
N LEU A 26 -0.35 -3.73 4.00
CA LEU A 26 0.23 -4.93 3.37
C LEU A 26 1.18 -5.70 4.29
N LEU A 27 1.63 -5.09 5.38
CA LEU A 27 2.60 -5.65 6.33
C LEU A 27 2.22 -5.26 7.77
N THR A 28 0.99 -5.53 8.20
CA THR A 28 0.70 -5.49 9.64
C THR A 28 1.04 -6.86 10.24
N PRO A 29 2.03 -6.97 11.16
CA PRO A 29 2.29 -8.22 11.85
C PRO A 29 1.13 -8.46 12.83
N LYS A 30 0.14 -9.23 12.39
CA LYS A 30 -0.78 -9.90 13.29
C LYS A 30 -0.30 -11.33 13.42
N ASP A 31 0.19 -11.65 14.60
CA ASP A 31 0.42 -13.01 15.09
C ASP A 31 1.58 -13.81 14.44
N GLY A 32 2.83 -13.32 14.57
CA GLY A 32 4.03 -14.17 14.72
C GLY A 32 4.32 -15.27 13.68
N LYS A 33 3.56 -15.31 12.59
CA LYS A 33 3.70 -16.17 11.43
C LYS A 33 3.56 -15.23 10.25
N GLU A 34 4.63 -15.07 9.49
CA GLU A 34 4.63 -14.32 8.24
C GLU A 34 3.78 -15.07 7.21
N GLU A 35 2.46 -15.12 7.40
CA GLU A 35 1.54 -15.50 6.34
C GLU A 35 1.42 -14.32 5.39
N PHE A 36 2.30 -14.33 4.39
CA PHE A 36 2.23 -13.44 3.25
C PHE A 36 0.85 -13.62 2.58
N ASN A 37 -0.02 -12.62 2.72
CA ASN A 37 -1.36 -12.67 2.18
C ASN A 37 -1.39 -12.04 0.78
N LEU A 38 -1.37 -12.88 -0.26
CA LEU A 38 -1.47 -12.45 -1.65
C LEU A 38 -2.77 -11.70 -1.95
N SER A 39 -3.87 -12.04 -1.26
CA SER A 39 -5.17 -11.40 -1.50
C SER A 39 -5.16 -9.93 -1.11
N SER A 40 -4.58 -9.56 0.04
CA SER A 40 -4.48 -8.17 0.46
C SER A 40 -3.56 -7.33 -0.44
N VAL A 41 -2.48 -7.93 -0.96
CA VAL A 41 -1.60 -7.29 -1.96
C VAL A 41 -2.35 -7.00 -3.26
N THR A 42 -3.16 -7.96 -3.71
CA THR A 42 -3.96 -7.82 -4.93
C THR A 42 -5.05 -6.75 -4.74
N GLU A 43 -5.75 -6.77 -3.61
CA GLU A 43 -6.76 -5.75 -3.25
C GLU A 43 -6.15 -4.35 -3.17
N GLY A 44 -4.96 -4.23 -2.55
CA GLY A 44 -4.22 -2.97 -2.47
C GLY A 44 -3.80 -2.43 -3.84
N LEU A 45 -3.36 -3.30 -4.75
CA LEU A 45 -3.02 -2.92 -6.13
C LEU A 45 -4.26 -2.42 -6.89
N VAL A 46 -5.36 -3.17 -6.84
CA VAL A 46 -6.62 -2.77 -7.49
C VAL A 46 -7.11 -1.44 -6.94
N GLY A 47 -7.05 -1.25 -5.62
CA GLY A 47 -7.41 0.01 -4.98
C GLY A 47 -6.55 1.18 -5.43
N ALA A 48 -5.23 1.00 -5.51
CA ALA A 48 -4.30 2.05 -5.95
C ALA A 48 -4.54 2.45 -7.41
N VAL A 49 -4.76 1.48 -8.31
CA VAL A 49 -5.09 1.74 -9.72
C VAL A 49 -6.43 2.48 -9.82
N ALA A 50 -7.48 2.01 -9.15
CA ALA A 50 -8.80 2.67 -9.18
C ALA A 50 -8.75 4.11 -8.63
N LYS A 51 -7.94 4.36 -7.60
CA LYS A 51 -7.72 5.70 -7.05
C LYS A 51 -7.01 6.62 -8.05
N SER A 52 -6.03 6.10 -8.79
CA SER A 52 -5.35 6.85 -9.86
C SER A 52 -6.30 7.22 -11.01
N GLU A 53 -7.17 6.31 -11.43
CA GLU A 53 -8.18 6.57 -12.47
C GLU A 53 -9.21 7.59 -12.01
N THR A 54 -9.66 7.50 -10.76
CA THR A 54 -10.60 8.46 -10.18
C THR A 54 -9.99 9.85 -10.11
N ALA A 55 -8.73 9.98 -9.67
CA ALA A 55 -8.02 11.25 -9.64
C ALA A 55 -7.84 11.85 -11.04
N ALA A 56 -7.46 11.02 -12.03
CA ALA A 56 -7.31 11.44 -13.41
C ALA A 56 -8.65 11.94 -14.01
N SER A 57 -9.74 11.21 -13.78
CA SER A 57 -11.09 11.60 -14.22
C SER A 57 -11.56 12.90 -13.56
N ALA A 58 -11.28 13.06 -12.26
CA ALA A 58 -11.60 14.29 -11.54
C ALA A 58 -10.81 15.49 -12.06
N TYR A 59 -9.54 15.31 -12.43
CA TYR A 59 -8.73 16.36 -13.04
C TYR A 59 -9.24 16.74 -14.44
N MET A 60 -9.57 15.75 -15.28
CA MET A 60 -10.15 16.00 -16.61
C MET A 60 -11.48 16.76 -16.56
N THR A 61 -12.26 16.57 -15.48
CA THR A 61 -13.52 17.31 -15.25
C THR A 61 -13.33 18.64 -14.50
N GLY A 62 -12.08 19.03 -14.21
CA GLY A 62 -11.75 20.27 -13.50
C GLY A 62 -12.07 20.25 -12.01
N LYS A 63 -12.33 19.08 -11.43
CA LYS A 63 -12.76 18.87 -10.03
C LYS A 63 -11.62 18.48 -9.09
N ALA A 64 -10.42 18.22 -9.61
CA ALA A 64 -9.25 17.86 -8.82
C ALA A 64 -8.00 18.64 -9.25
N ASP A 65 -7.10 18.85 -8.29
CA ASP A 65 -5.83 19.53 -8.49
C ASP A 65 -4.82 18.59 -9.19
N PRO A 66 -3.98 19.07 -10.12
CA PRO A 66 -2.94 18.27 -10.76
C PRO A 66 -2.02 17.54 -9.76
N HIS A 67 -1.79 18.10 -8.57
CA HIS A 67 -1.00 17.43 -7.52
C HIS A 67 -1.64 16.12 -7.04
N SER A 68 -2.97 16.06 -6.94
CA SER A 68 -3.69 14.86 -6.51
C SER A 68 -3.57 13.70 -7.49
N VAL A 69 -3.45 14.02 -8.79
CA VAL A 69 -3.21 13.03 -9.85
C VAL A 69 -1.81 12.44 -9.72
N VAL A 70 -0.80 13.29 -9.50
CA VAL A 70 0.59 12.85 -9.33
C VAL A 70 0.73 11.97 -8.08
N GLU A 71 0.09 12.36 -6.98
CA GLU A 71 0.08 11.55 -5.75
C GLU A 71 -0.55 10.17 -5.98
N ALA A 72 -1.70 10.13 -6.66
CA ALA A 72 -2.39 8.88 -6.94
C ALA A 72 -1.59 7.97 -7.90
N ILE A 73 -0.92 8.54 -8.90
CA ILE A 73 -0.01 7.81 -9.79
C ILE A 73 1.20 7.28 -9.03
N ALA A 74 1.82 8.08 -8.17
CA ALA A 74 2.96 7.63 -7.35
C ALA A 74 2.57 6.47 -6.42
N SER A 75 1.37 6.50 -5.85
CA SER A 75 0.85 5.38 -5.06
C SER A 75 0.61 4.12 -5.90
N ALA A 76 0.14 4.27 -7.15
CA ALA A 76 -0.07 3.16 -8.06
C ALA A 76 1.27 2.56 -8.53
N GLU A 77 2.29 3.39 -8.77
CA GLU A 77 3.64 2.96 -9.15
C GLU A 77 4.27 2.08 -8.07
N LEU A 78 4.20 2.49 -6.80
CA LEU A 78 4.69 1.71 -5.66
C LEU A 78 3.98 0.34 -5.55
N ALA A 79 2.67 0.31 -5.79
CA ALA A 79 1.89 -0.93 -5.77
C ALA A 79 2.31 -1.88 -6.90
N VAL A 80 2.54 -1.35 -8.10
CA VAL A 80 3.03 -2.13 -9.25
C VAL A 80 4.43 -2.68 -9.00
N GLU A 81 5.34 -1.86 -8.47
CA GLU A 81 6.70 -2.31 -8.12
C GLU A 81 6.67 -3.46 -7.10
N THR A 82 5.78 -3.37 -6.11
CA THR A 82 5.57 -4.43 -5.13
C THR A 82 5.05 -5.71 -5.79
N ALA A 83 4.08 -5.60 -6.71
CA ALA A 83 3.54 -6.74 -7.45
C ALA A 83 4.60 -7.41 -8.33
N VAL A 84 5.47 -6.63 -8.98
CA VAL A 84 6.58 -7.17 -9.80
C VAL A 84 7.62 -7.86 -8.92
N THR A 85 7.96 -7.26 -7.77
CA THR A 85 8.83 -7.88 -6.78
C THR A 85 8.30 -9.23 -6.33
N LEU A 86 7.00 -9.30 -6.05
CA LEU A 86 6.34 -10.56 -5.68
C LEU A 86 6.37 -11.59 -6.80
N ARG A 87 6.08 -11.19 -8.04
CA ARG A 87 6.18 -12.05 -9.21
C ARG A 87 7.57 -12.67 -9.30
N ASN A 88 8.62 -11.87 -9.13
CA ASN A 88 10.00 -12.35 -9.17
C ASN A 88 10.27 -13.35 -8.05
N ARG A 89 9.81 -13.07 -6.83
CA ARG A 89 10.02 -13.95 -5.68
C ARG A 89 9.32 -15.30 -5.82
N VAL A 90 8.10 -15.33 -6.37
CA VAL A 90 7.38 -16.57 -6.66
C VAL A 90 8.10 -17.39 -7.73
N VAL A 91 8.62 -16.72 -8.77
CA VAL A 91 9.40 -17.38 -9.82
C VAL A 91 10.69 -17.99 -9.26
N GLU A 92 11.43 -17.25 -8.42
CA GLU A 92 12.63 -17.76 -7.74
C GLU A 92 12.32 -18.99 -6.88
N ALA A 93 11.27 -18.90 -6.04
CA ALA A 93 10.87 -20.01 -5.17
C ALA A 93 10.50 -21.27 -5.98
N TYR A 94 9.83 -21.10 -7.13
CA TYR A 94 9.50 -22.21 -8.03
C TYR A 94 10.74 -22.82 -8.69
N GLN A 95 11.71 -21.99 -9.10
CA GLN A 95 12.97 -22.46 -9.67
C GLN A 95 13.84 -23.19 -8.64
N GLU A 96 13.82 -22.76 -7.38
CA GLU A 96 14.52 -23.43 -6.27
C GLU A 96 13.91 -24.81 -6.01
N LEU A 97 12.57 -24.91 -5.99
CA LEU A 97 11.83 -26.17 -5.83
C LEU A 97 12.18 -27.20 -6.92
N LEU A 98 12.41 -26.73 -8.15
CA LEU A 98 12.83 -27.56 -9.29
C LEU A 98 14.33 -27.89 -9.31
N ARG A 99 15.17 -27.13 -8.61
CA ARG A 99 16.63 -27.34 -8.53
C ARG A 99 17.05 -28.34 -7.46
N MET A 100 16.14 -28.75 -6.58
CA MET A 100 16.30 -29.98 -5.80
C MET A 100 15.80 -31.16 -6.65
N PRO A 101 16.69 -31.90 -7.35
CA PRO A 101 16.33 -33.24 -7.79
C PRO A 101 16.10 -34.11 -6.54
N ILE A 102 15.03 -34.89 -6.57
CA ILE A 102 14.85 -36.08 -5.72
C ILE A 102 16.03 -37.05 -5.88
#